data_AF-A0A172Q7N8-F1
#
_entry.id   AF-A0A172Q7N8-F1
#
_cell.length_a   1.000
_cell.length_b   1.000
_cell.length_c   1.000
_cell.angle_alpha   90.00
_cell.angle_beta   90.00
_cell.angle_gamma   90.00
#
_symmetry.space_group_name_H-M   'P 1'
#
loop_
_entity.id
_entity.type
_entity.pdbx_description
1 polymer ?
#
loop_
_entity_poly.entity_id
_entity_poly.type
_entity_poly.pdbx_seq_one_letter_code
_entity_poly.pdbx_strand_id
1 'polypeptide(L)'
;MITEKNYNDIANDVYAVDSGKTKNPYQKGDKVANNQFQVITDPVDNLDNGMQAMAVAPIVDGEPDTSQIVIAYARVYFLSATRLCYTIR
;
A
#
# COMPACT_ATOMS: atom_id res chain seq x y z
N MET A 1 1.76 -5.48 16.51
CA MET A 1 1.89 -4.01 16.59
C MET A 1 2.61 -3.54 15.34
N ILE A 2 2.07 -2.52 14.65
CA ILE A 2 2.68 -1.96 13.43
C ILE A 2 3.91 -1.13 13.82
N THR A 3 5.03 -1.37 13.14
CA THR A 3 6.32 -0.70 13.39
C THR A 3 6.65 0.33 12.29
N GLU A 4 7.62 1.22 12.54
CA GLU A 4 8.16 2.12 11.51
C GLU A 4 8.68 1.38 10.28
N LYS A 5 9.29 0.21 10.48
CA LYS A 5 9.70 -0.66 9.38
C LYS A 5 8.51 -1.09 8.52
N ASN A 6 7.37 -1.43 9.14
CA ASN A 6 6.18 -1.80 8.39
C ASN A 6 5.66 -0.63 7.56
N TYR A 7 5.62 0.59 8.11
CA TYR A 7 5.22 1.77 7.33
C TYR A 7 6.17 2.02 6.14
N ASN A 8 7.48 1.85 6.33
CA ASN A 8 8.45 1.98 5.24
C ASN A 8 8.27 0.90 4.15
N ASP A 9 8.04 -0.34 4.55
CA ASP A 9 7.80 -1.44 3.61
C ASP A 9 6.51 -1.20 2.82
N ILE A 10 5.40 -0.85 3.48
CA ILE A 10 4.11 -0.51 2.83
C ILE A 10 4.28 0.69 1.87
N ALA A 11 4.99 1.74 2.30
CA ALA A 11 5.24 2.91 1.46
C ALA A 11 6.09 2.62 0.22
N ASN A 12 6.95 1.60 0.26
CA ASN A 12 7.66 1.12 -0.93
C ASN A 12 6.72 0.33 -1.85
N ASP A 13 5.87 -0.53 -1.28
CA ASP A 13 4.98 -1.41 -2.04
C ASP A 13 3.90 -0.64 -2.83
N VAL A 14 3.46 0.54 -2.37
CA VAL A 14 2.48 1.36 -3.11
C VAL A 14 2.95 1.70 -4.54
N TYR A 15 4.26 1.84 -4.79
CA TYR A 15 4.75 2.10 -6.15
C TYR A 15 4.47 0.96 -7.13
N ALA A 16 4.30 -0.27 -6.64
CA ALA A 16 3.94 -1.43 -7.45
C ALA A 16 2.42 -1.54 -7.67
N VAL A 17 1.63 -0.52 -7.33
CA VAL A 17 0.24 -0.36 -7.81
C VAL A 17 0.22 0.24 -9.22
N ASP A 18 1.28 0.96 -9.61
CA ASP A 18 1.41 1.63 -10.92
C ASP A 18 1.47 0.60 -12.06
N SER A 19 0.36 0.47 -12.78
CA SER A 19 0.18 -0.46 -13.90
C SER A 19 1.06 -0.12 -15.11
N GLY A 20 1.57 1.12 -15.19
CA GLY A 20 2.54 1.55 -16.19
C GLY A 20 3.98 1.15 -15.88
N LYS A 21 4.29 0.79 -14.62
CA LYS A 21 5.65 0.49 -14.15
C LYS A 21 5.90 -0.95 -13.77
N THR A 22 4.86 -1.71 -13.43
CA THR A 22 4.97 -3.15 -13.14
C THR A 22 4.04 -3.96 -14.03
N LYS A 23 4.49 -5.19 -14.37
CA LYS A 23 3.67 -6.14 -15.14
C LYS A 23 2.53 -6.74 -14.33
N ASN A 24 2.72 -6.85 -13.02
CA ASN A 24 1.76 -7.43 -12.08
C ASN A 24 1.54 -6.39 -10.97
N PRO A 25 0.64 -5.40 -11.19
CA PRO A 25 0.31 -4.44 -10.15
C PRO A 25 -0.38 -5.12 -8.97
N TYR A 26 -0.15 -4.61 -7.76
CA TYR A 26 -0.86 -5.12 -6.58
C TYR A 26 -2.37 -4.92 -6.71
N GLN A 27 -3.12 -5.92 -6.25
CA GLN A 27 -4.58 -5.97 -6.28
C GLN A 27 -5.12 -6.32 -4.89
N LYS A 28 -6.44 -6.19 -4.73
CA LYS A 28 -7.12 -6.64 -3.52
C LYS A 28 -6.83 -8.11 -3.23
N GLY A 29 -6.49 -8.41 -1.99
CA GLY A 29 -6.14 -9.76 -1.54
C GLY A 29 -4.64 -10.09 -1.60
N ASP A 30 -3.85 -9.27 -2.29
CA ASP A 30 -2.40 -9.46 -2.32
C ASP A 30 -1.77 -9.21 -0.97
N LYS A 31 -0.70 -9.96 -0.72
CA LYS A 31 0.11 -9.82 0.49
C LYS A 31 1.27 -8.87 0.22
N VAL A 32 1.46 -7.93 1.13
CA VAL A 32 2.46 -6.85 1.02
C VAL A 32 3.24 -6.72 2.33
N ALA A 33 4.28 -5.89 2.32
CA ALA A 33 5.19 -5.64 3.43
C ALA A 33 5.69 -6.96 4.05
N ASN A 34 6.36 -7.76 3.22
CA ASN A 34 6.90 -9.08 3.58
C ASN A 34 5.83 -10.09 4.05
N ASN A 35 4.67 -10.10 3.39
CA ASN A 35 3.52 -10.96 3.70
C ASN A 35 2.90 -10.74 5.09
N GLN A 36 3.18 -9.62 5.73
CA GLN A 36 2.60 -9.28 7.05
C GLN A 36 1.28 -8.53 6.94
N PHE A 37 0.98 -7.98 5.77
CA PHE A 37 -0.22 -7.19 5.50
C PHE A 37 -0.91 -7.72 4.26
N GLN A 38 -2.21 -7.46 4.18
CA GLN A 38 -3.04 -7.78 3.02
C GLN A 38 -3.75 -6.53 2.51
N VAL A 39 -3.82 -6.40 1.20
CA VAL A 39 -4.59 -5.35 0.52
C VAL A 39 -6.09 -5.63 0.70
N ILE A 40 -6.82 -4.71 1.33
CA ILE A 40 -8.22 -4.92 1.72
C ILE A 40 -9.24 -4.35 0.72
N THR A 41 -8.80 -3.45 -0.16
CA THR A 41 -9.62 -2.83 -1.22
C THR A 41 -8.84 -2.77 -2.52
N ASP A 42 -9.53 -2.65 -3.65
CA ASP A 42 -8.86 -2.43 -4.93
C ASP A 42 -7.99 -1.17 -4.86
N PRO A 43 -6.68 -1.26 -5.15
CA PRO A 43 -5.79 -0.11 -5.15
C PRO A 43 -6.18 0.90 -6.23
N VAL A 44 -5.79 2.17 -6.01
CA VAL A 44 -6.05 3.25 -6.95
C VAL A 44 -4.75 3.55 -7.70
N ASP A 45 -4.81 3.48 -9.02
CA ASP A 45 -3.76 3.96 -9.94
C ASP A 45 -4.37 5.04 -10.84
N ASN A 46 -4.14 6.31 -10.50
CA ASN A 46 -4.66 7.43 -11.28
C ASN A 46 -3.55 7.92 -12.23
N LEU A 47 -3.64 7.48 -13.48
CA LEU A 47 -2.68 7.81 -14.54
C LEU A 47 -2.69 9.31 -14.93
N ASP A 48 -3.82 10.00 -14.75
CA ASP A 48 -3.95 11.42 -15.12
C ASP A 48 -3.11 12.33 -14.20
N ASN A 49 -2.98 11.98 -12.92
CA ASN A 49 -2.26 12.77 -11.93
C ASN A 49 -1.05 12.06 -11.29
N GLY A 50 -0.77 10.83 -11.72
CA GLY A 50 0.37 10.01 -11.26
C GLY A 50 0.30 9.62 -9.79
N MET A 51 -0.91 9.55 -9.22
CA MET A 51 -1.14 9.14 -7.84
C MET A 51 -1.42 7.64 -7.76
N GLN A 52 -0.77 6.99 -6.81
CA GLN A 52 -1.06 5.63 -6.39
C GLN A 52 -1.56 5.63 -4.93
N ALA A 53 -2.53 4.77 -4.62
CA ALA A 53 -2.99 4.56 -3.26
C ALA A 53 -3.33 3.09 -2.99
N MET A 54 -3.05 2.64 -1.78
CA MET A 54 -3.32 1.29 -1.31
C MET A 54 -3.79 1.31 0.14
N ALA A 55 -4.85 0.57 0.46
CA ALA A 55 -5.27 0.33 1.85
C ALA A 55 -4.97 -1.11 2.23
N VAL A 56 -4.31 -1.28 3.37
CA VAL A 56 -3.84 -2.58 3.86
C VAL A 56 -4.21 -2.78 5.32
N ALA A 57 -4.38 -4.04 5.70
CA ALA A 57 -4.59 -4.46 7.09
C ALA A 57 -3.51 -5.49 7.48
N PRO A 58 -3.04 -5.49 8.73
CA PRO A 58 -2.14 -6.53 9.22
C PRO A 58 -2.85 -7.88 9.22
N ILE A 59 -2.12 -8.95 8.89
CA ILE A 59 -2.64 -10.32 8.95
C ILE A 59 -2.44 -10.83 10.39
N VAL A 60 -3.54 -11.19 11.05
CA VAL A 60 -3.58 -11.76 12.40
C VAL A 60 -4.33 -13.08 12.32
N ASP A 61 -3.69 -14.17 12.77
CA ASP A 61 -4.26 -15.52 12.71
C ASP A 61 -4.69 -15.99 11.31
N GLY A 62 -4.02 -15.47 10.28
CA GLY A 62 -4.27 -15.82 8.87
C GLY A 62 -5.30 -14.95 8.17
N GLU A 63 -5.99 -14.06 8.90
CA GLU A 63 -7.01 -13.16 8.36
C GLU A 63 -6.58 -11.69 8.51
N PRO A 64 -7.00 -10.79 7.60
CA PRO A 64 -6.75 -9.36 7.75
C PRO A 64 -7.54 -8.75 8.92
N ASP A 65 -6.83 -8.16 9.87
CA ASP A 65 -7.42 -7.42 10.99
C ASP A 65 -7.76 -5.99 10.57
N THR A 66 -9.02 -5.78 10.15
CA THR A 66 -9.52 -4.47 9.70
C THR A 66 -9.74 -3.47 10.82
N SER A 67 -9.46 -3.81 12.09
CA SER A 67 -9.44 -2.83 13.19
C SER A 67 -8.24 -1.86 13.08
N GLN A 68 -7.24 -2.22 12.28
CA GLN A 68 -6.07 -1.37 12.00
C GLN A 68 -5.87 -1.30 10.49
N ILE A 69 -6.29 -0.19 9.89
CA ILE A 69 -6.13 0.03 8.46
C ILE A 69 -5.00 1.04 8.26
N VAL A 70 -4.02 0.67 7.43
CA VAL A 70 -2.99 1.59 6.95
C VAL A 70 -3.33 1.97 5.52
N ILE A 71 -3.49 3.27 5.26
CA ILE A 71 -3.63 3.80 3.90
C ILE A 71 -2.31 4.46 3.52
N ALA A 72 -1.72 3.97 2.43
CA ALA A 72 -0.48 4.48 1.90
C ALA A 72 -0.70 5.13 0.53
N TYR A 73 -0.13 6.32 0.36
CA TYR A 73 -0.17 7.08 -0.86
C TYR A 73 1.25 7.25 -1.40
N ALA A 74 1.39 7.09 -2.72
CA ALA A 74 2.57 7.48 -3.43
C ALA A 74 2.20 8.41 -4.57
N ARG A 75 3.11 9.32 -4.86
CA ARG A 75 3.05 10.14 -6.05
C ARG A 75 4.36 10.01 -6.78
N VAL A 76 4.27 9.88 -8.09
CA VAL A 76 5.43 9.96 -8.97
C VAL A 76 5.40 11.32 -9.64
N TYR A 77 6.06 12.31 -9.04
CA TYR A 77 6.67 13.37 -9.84
C TYR A 77 8.14 13.05 -10.03
N PHE A 78 8.62 13.28 -11.25
CA PHE A 78 9.98 13.03 -11.75
C PHE A 78 11.14 13.55 -10.85
N LEU A 79 10.86 14.30 -9.77
CA LEU A 79 11.85 14.89 -8.85
C LEU A 79 11.52 14.78 -7.33
N SER A 80 10.38 14.25 -6.90
CA SER A 80 10.13 14.01 -5.46
C SER A 80 9.13 12.88 -5.20
N ALA A 81 9.54 11.94 -4.35
CA ALA A 81 8.71 10.85 -3.85
C ALA A 81 8.10 11.28 -2.51
N THR A 82 6.83 11.73 -2.51
CA THR A 82 6.08 11.91 -1.26
C THR A 82 5.46 10.58 -0.86
N ARG A 83 5.81 10.11 0.34
CA ARG A 83 5.27 8.89 0.95
C ARG A 83 4.48 9.28 2.19
N LEU A 84 3.25 8.81 2.27
CA LEU A 84 2.37 9.15 3.38
C LEU A 84 1.60 7.90 3.78
N CYS A 85 1.77 7.49 5.03
CA CYS A 85 1.01 6.40 5.63
C CYS A 85 0.18 6.96 6.79
N TYR A 86 -1.11 6.64 6.81
CA TYR A 86 -1.99 6.96 7.94
C TYR A 86 -2.68 5.70 8.44
N THR A 87 -2.78 5.60 9.77
CA THR A 87 -3.49 4.50 10.43
C THR A 87 -4.85 4.98 10.91
N ILE A 88 -5.91 4.34 10.44
CA ILE A 88 -7.27 4.53 10.92
C ILE A 88 -7.53 3.44 11.98
N ARG A 89 -7.96 3.87 13.17
CA ARG A 89 -8.35 3.03 14.29
C ARG A 89 -9.82 3.29 14.63
#